data_AF-A0A970WND3-F1
#
_entry.id   AF-A0A970WND3-F1
#
_cell.length_a   1.000
_cell.length_b   1.000
_cell.length_c   1.000
_cell.angle_alpha   90.00
_cell.angle_beta   90.00
_cell.angle_gamma   90.00
#
_symmetry.space_group_name_H-M   'P 1'
#
loop_
_entity.id
_entity.type
_entity.pdbx_description
1 polymer ?
#
loop_
_entity_poly.entity_id
_entity_poly.type
_entity_poly.pdbx_seq_one_letter_code
_entity_poly.pdbx_strand_id
1 'polypeptide(L)'
;MSLETMIANLTRDEKLAAMELIWRDLTRDAGSFQSPNWHKTVVADRLGNREPGQALPLKEAKVEIMETIRVRRASATEPSR
;
A
#
# COMPACT_ATOMS: atom_id res chain seq x y z
N MET A 1 31.01 -3.46 -12.90
CA MET A 1 29.90 -4.05 -12.11
C MET A 1 28.62 -3.34 -12.50
N SER A 2 27.53 -4.07 -12.78
CA SER A 2 26.23 -3.45 -13.04
C SER A 2 25.48 -3.19 -11.73
N LEU A 3 24.55 -2.24 -11.75
CA LEU A 3 23.66 -1.94 -10.62
C LEU A 3 22.86 -3.18 -10.19
N GLU A 4 22.45 -4.00 -11.16
CA GLU A 4 21.75 -5.26 -10.92
C GLU A 4 22.61 -6.24 -10.10
N THR A 5 23.89 -6.40 -10.45
CA THR A 5 24.81 -7.25 -9.67
C THR A 5 25.00 -6.72 -8.25
N MET A 6 25.06 -5.39 -8.06
CA MET A 6 25.21 -4.79 -6.74
C MET A 6 23.97 -5.03 -5.86
N ILE A 7 22.76 -4.86 -6.41
CA ILE A 7 21.50 -5.12 -5.69
C ILE A 7 21.33 -6.62 -5.41
N ALA A 8 21.72 -7.49 -6.35
CA ALA A 8 21.61 -8.94 -6.17
C ALA A 8 22.41 -9.45 -4.96
N ASN A 9 23.57 -8.82 -4.69
CA ASN A 9 24.46 -9.19 -3.60
C ASN A 9 24.01 -8.67 -2.21
N LEU A 10 22.99 -7.80 -2.15
CA LEU A 10 22.45 -7.34 -0.87
C LEU A 10 21.57 -8.42 -0.23
N THR A 11 21.70 -8.57 1.08
CA THR A 11 20.75 -9.31 1.91
C THR A 11 19.38 -8.63 1.89
N ARG A 12 18.35 -9.32 2.40
CA ARG A 12 16.99 -8.75 2.49
C ARG A 12 16.96 -7.45 3.30
N ASP A 13 17.63 -7.42 4.45
CA ASP A 13 17.62 -6.26 5.34
C ASP A 13 18.38 -5.08 4.74
N GLU A 14 19.49 -5.35 4.04
CA GLU A 14 20.23 -4.32 3.30
C GLU A 14 19.43 -3.77 2.12
N LYS A 15 18.65 -4.61 1.42
CA LYS A 15 17.73 -4.13 0.36
C LYS A 15 16.68 -3.18 0.93
N LEU A 16 16.09 -3.53 2.07
CA LEU A 16 15.10 -2.68 2.73
C LEU A 16 15.73 -1.36 3.19
N ALA A 17 16.90 -1.40 3.82
CA ALA A 17 17.64 -0.20 4.19
C ALA A 17 17.98 0.66 2.97
N ALA A 18 18.46 0.05 1.88
CA ALA A 18 18.77 0.74 0.64
C ALA A 18 17.52 1.41 0.03
N MET A 19 16.36 0.75 0.05
CA MET A 19 15.09 1.34 -0.39
C MET A 19 14.73 2.60 0.39
N GLU A 20 14.88 2.60 1.72
CA GLU A 20 14.63 3.78 2.56
C GLU A 20 15.61 4.92 2.28
N LEU A 21 16.89 4.60 2.09
CA LEU A 21 17.92 5.59 1.74
C LEU A 21 17.64 6.24 0.38
N ILE A 22 17.33 5.42 -0.63
CA ILE A 22 16.98 5.87 -1.98
C ILE A 22 15.72 6.73 -1.93
N TRP A 23 14.68 6.28 -1.21
CA TRP A 23 13.43 7.02 -1.07
C TRP A 23 13.64 8.38 -0.43
N ARG A 24 14.43 8.45 0.65
CA ARG A 24 14.78 9.72 1.31
C ARG A 24 15.54 10.67 0.39
N ASP A 25 16.45 10.15 -0.44
CA ASP A 25 17.20 10.96 -1.40
C ASP A 25 16.30 11.51 -2.51
N LEU A 26 15.47 10.65 -3.12
CA LEU A 26 14.52 11.03 -4.17
C LEU A 26 13.49 12.07 -3.70
N THR A 27 13.07 11.98 -2.44
CA THR A 27 12.04 12.88 -1.88
C THR A 27 12.60 14.15 -1.24
N ARG A 28 13.94 14.32 -1.23
CA ARG A 28 14.60 15.48 -0.62
C ARG A 28 14.21 16.80 -1.26
N ASP A 29 13.95 16.79 -2.57
CA ASP A 29 13.43 17.93 -3.31
C ASP A 29 12.09 17.55 -3.96
N ALA A 30 11.01 17.82 -3.22
CA ALA A 30 9.64 17.52 -3.61
C ALA A 30 9.21 18.17 -4.94
N GLY A 31 9.91 19.21 -5.41
CA GLY A 31 9.64 19.84 -6.71
C GLY A 31 10.33 19.14 -7.89
N SER A 32 11.41 18.40 -7.63
CA SER A 32 12.20 17.71 -8.66
C SER A 32 11.71 16.30 -8.99
N PHE A 33 11.02 15.66 -8.05
CA PHE A 33 10.55 14.28 -8.21
C PHE A 33 9.16 14.23 -8.86
N GLN A 34 9.15 14.07 -10.19
CA GLN A 34 7.90 13.79 -10.90
C GLN A 34 7.47 12.34 -10.64
N SER A 35 6.23 12.17 -10.18
CA SER A 35 5.62 10.85 -10.09
C SER A 35 5.66 10.14 -11.46
N PRO A 36 5.97 8.85 -11.52
CA PRO A 36 5.92 8.09 -12.77
C PRO A 36 4.54 8.19 -13.44
N ASN A 37 4.48 8.14 -14.77
CA ASN A 37 3.24 8.28 -15.54
C ASN A 37 2.15 7.29 -15.10
N TRP A 38 2.53 6.06 -14.70
CA TRP A 38 1.59 5.05 -14.21
C TRP A 38 0.95 5.41 -12.86
N HIS A 39 1.59 6.25 -12.04
CA HIS A 39 1.12 6.59 -10.70
C HIS A 39 -0.25 7.28 -10.75
N LYS A 40 -0.44 8.19 -11.71
CA LYS A 40 -1.72 8.88 -11.92
C LYS A 40 -2.85 7.90 -12.23
N THR A 41 -2.60 6.90 -13.08
CA THR A 41 -3.58 5.88 -13.45
C THR A 41 -4.01 5.05 -12.24
N VAL A 42 -3.04 4.62 -11.41
CA VAL A 42 -3.33 3.84 -10.20
C VAL A 42 -4.14 4.66 -9.19
N VAL A 43 -3.80 5.94 -9.00
CA VAL A 43 -4.56 6.83 -8.10
C VAL A 43 -5.99 7.02 -8.61
N ALA A 44 -6.16 7.28 -9.91
CA ALA A 44 -7.48 7.45 -10.52
C ALA A 44 -8.35 6.19 -10.38
N ASP A 45 -7.77 5.02 -10.66
CA ASP A 45 -8.46 3.73 -10.51
C ASP A 45 -8.92 3.49 -9.07
N ARG A 46 -8.04 3.73 -8.08
CA ARG A 46 -8.38 3.58 -6.66
C ARG A 46 -9.44 4.55 -6.18
N LEU A 47 -9.44 5.79 -6.70
CA LEU A 47 -10.46 6.78 -6.36
C LEU A 47 -11.81 6.45 -7.03
N GLY A 48 -11.79 5.91 -8.25
CA GLY A 48 -12.99 5.49 -8.98
C GLY A 48 -13.64 4.22 -8.44
N ASN A 49 -12.84 3.29 -7.91
CA ASN A 49 -13.29 2.01 -7.35
C ASN A 49 -13.41 2.03 -5.82
N ARG A 50 -13.55 3.20 -5.22
CA ARG A 50 -13.78 3.32 -3.78
C ARG A 50 -15.19 2.86 -3.46
N GLU A 51 -15.32 1.88 -2.56
CA GLU A 51 -16.62 1.55 -1.97
C GLU A 51 -17.23 2.81 -1.33
N PRO A 52 -18.45 3.21 -1.70
CA PRO A 52 -19.10 4.37 -1.12
C PRO A 52 -19.28 4.14 0.39
N GLY A 53 -18.71 5.04 1.20
CA GLY A 53 -18.71 4.92 2.66
C GLY A 53 -18.21 6.19 3.32
N GLN A 54 -18.65 6.42 4.57
CA GLN A 54 -18.25 7.58 5.34
C GLN A 54 -16.73 7.54 5.60
N ALA A 55 -16.04 8.66 5.37
CA ALA A 55 -14.65 8.77 5.75
C ALA A 55 -14.57 8.87 7.29
N LEU A 56 -14.16 7.78 7.93
CA LEU A 56 -13.98 7.73 9.38
C LEU A 56 -12.52 7.98 9.77
N PRO A 57 -12.26 8.50 10.98
CA PRO A 57 -10.93 8.47 11.58
C PRO A 57 -10.36 7.04 11.56
N LEU A 58 -9.06 6.90 11.33
CA LEU A 58 -8.40 5.60 11.12
C LEU A 58 -8.71 4.56 12.22
N LYS A 59 -8.83 5.01 13.47
CA LYS A 59 -9.16 4.15 14.61
C LYS A 59 -10.54 3.52 14.46
N GLU A 60 -11.53 4.30 14.04
CA GLU A 60 -12.92 3.87 13.87
C GLU A 60 -13.08 3.01 12.63
N ALA A 61 -12.46 3.41 11.51
CA ALA A 61 -12.45 2.62 10.27
C ALA A 61 -11.88 1.20 10.48
N LYS A 62 -10.82 1.06 11.29
CA LYS A 62 -10.27 -0.26 11.64
C LYS A 62 -11.26 -1.14 12.39
N VAL A 63 -12.02 -0.57 13.33
CA VAL A 63 -13.02 -1.32 14.10
C VAL A 63 -14.14 -1.79 13.18
N GLU A 64 -14.66 -0.91 12.32
CA GLU A 64 -15.73 -1.23 11.38
C GLU A 64 -15.34 -2.36 10.41
N ILE A 65 -14.14 -2.29 9.83
CA ILE A 65 -13.64 -3.33 8.92
C ILE A 65 -13.48 -4.67 9.65
N MET A 66 -12.95 -4.65 10.88
CA MET A 66 -12.79 -5.86 11.68
C MET A 66 -14.14 -6.51 12.00
N GLU A 67 -15.15 -5.73 12.37
CA GLU A 67 -16.50 -6.24 12.62
C GLU A 67 -17.16 -6.76 11.34
N THR A 68 -16.99 -6.05 10.22
CA THR A 68 -17.49 -6.51 8.90
C THR A 68 -16.89 -7.86 8.50
N ILE A 69 -15.57 -8.04 8.70
CA ILE A 69 -14.88 -9.31 8.43
C ILE A 69 -15.38 -10.42 9.36
N ARG A 70 -15.59 -10.11 10.65
CA ARG A 70 -16.13 -11.07 11.63
C ARG A 70 -17.52 -11.56 11.25
N VAL A 71 -18.43 -10.65 10.92
CA VAL A 71 -19.79 -10.99 10.48
C VAL A 71 -19.75 -11.86 9.23
N ARG A 72 -19.01 -11.45 8.19
CA ARG A 72 -18.87 -12.25 6.96
C ARG A 72 -18.35 -13.67 7.23
N ARG A 73 -17.40 -13.81 8.16
CA ARG A 73 -16.85 -15.10 8.55
C ARG A 73 -17.87 -15.96 9.31
N ALA A 74 -18.66 -15.37 10.19
CA ALA A 74 -19.74 -16.07 10.90
C ALA A 74 -20.82 -16.56 9.92
N SER A 75 -21.27 -15.71 8.99
CA SER A 75 -22.27 -16.05 7.97
C SER A 75 -21.79 -17.13 6.99
N ALA A 76 -20.49 -17.22 6.73
CA ALA A 76 -19.92 -18.27 5.90
C ALA A 76 -19.81 -19.64 6.62
N THR A 77 -20.04 -19.67 7.94
CA THR A 77 -19.92 -20.88 8.77
C THR A 77 -21.29 -21.50 9.11
N GLU A 78 -22.41 -20.81 8.84
CA GLU A 78 -23.77 -21.37 8.95
C GLU A 78 -24.18 -21.99 7.60
N PRO A 79 -24.24 -23.34 7.47
CA PRO A 79 -24.77 -23.96 6.27
C PRO A 79 -26.28 -23.73 6.22
N SER A 80 -26.78 -23.32 5.06
CA SER A 80 -28.21 -23.22 4.75
C SER A 80 -28.92 -24.51 5.18
N ARG A 81 -29.85 -24.38 6.12
CA ARG A 81 -30.69 -25.46 6.63
C ARG A 81 -32.03 -25.47 5.93
#